data_AF-A0A937DXU1-F1
#
_entry.id   AF-A0A937DXU1-F1
#
_cell.length_a   1.000
_cell.length_b   1.000
_cell.length_c   1.000
_cell.angle_alpha   90.00
_cell.angle_beta   90.00
_cell.angle_gamma   90.00
#
_symmetry.space_group_name_H-M   'P 1'
#
loop_
_entity.id
_entity.type
_entity.pdbx_description
1 polymer ?
#
loop_
_entity_poly.entity_id
_entity_poly.type
_entity_poly.pdbx_seq_one_letter_code
_entity_poly.pdbx_strand_id
1 'polypeptide(L)'
;MTALHALRFGLGIDSLTSSSGAMSGALDPVHGMYWAWQSGYIHFKLEGSTKYAACRNGHFRFHLGGYRYPFNSWRERVLAVPDADTLSVQLDLAPFIKAADLVHSCEVMSPGARALELVQMLLPQFTLRP
;
A
#
# COMPACT_ATOMS: atom_id res chain seq x y z
N MET A 1 -4.13 8.82 34.06
CA MET A 1 -4.38 7.96 32.88
C MET A 1 -3.81 8.68 31.68
N THR A 2 -2.91 8.06 30.91
CA THR A 2 -2.40 8.62 29.66
C THR A 2 -3.44 8.42 28.57
N ALA A 3 -4.01 9.51 28.05
CA ALA A 3 -4.90 9.44 26.90
C ALA A 3 -4.09 9.09 25.64
N LEU A 4 -4.64 8.24 24.78
CA LEU A 4 -4.06 7.92 23.49
C LEU A 4 -4.32 9.09 22.54
N HIS A 5 -3.27 9.79 22.09
CA HIS A 5 -3.43 11.00 21.26
C HIS A 5 -3.25 10.74 19.76
N ALA A 6 -2.47 9.72 19.38
CA ALA A 6 -2.19 9.41 17.99
C ALA A 6 -1.92 7.92 17.75
N LEU A 7 -2.35 7.42 16.60
CA LEU A 7 -1.99 6.11 16.06
C LEU A 7 -0.99 6.31 14.92
N ARG A 8 0.13 5.59 14.94
CA ARG A 8 1.19 5.65 13.93
C ARG A 8 1.47 4.27 13.37
N PHE A 9 1.57 4.16 12.05
CA PHE A 9 1.98 2.92 11.39
C PHE A 9 2.72 3.20 10.08
N GLY A 10 3.59 2.27 9.69
CA GLY A 10 4.23 2.26 8.37
C GLY A 10 3.41 1.46 7.37
N LEU A 11 3.32 1.95 6.14
CA LEU A 11 2.89 1.17 4.98
C LEU A 11 4.13 0.64 4.27
N GLY A 12 4.32 -0.67 4.31
CA GLY A 12 5.48 -1.35 3.74
C GLY A 12 6.57 -1.67 4.75
N ILE A 13 7.73 -2.06 4.22
CA ILE A 13 8.85 -2.59 5.01
C ILE A 13 10.08 -1.70 4.77
N ASP A 14 10.93 -1.57 5.78
CA ASP A 14 12.19 -0.84 5.64
C ASP A 14 13.15 -1.52 4.65
N SER A 15 14.16 -0.77 4.23
CA SER A 15 15.10 -1.21 3.19
C SER A 15 16.06 -2.29 3.67
N LEU A 16 16.45 -2.30 4.94
CA LEU A 16 17.38 -3.31 5.48
C LEU A 16 16.70 -4.67 5.52
N THR A 17 15.48 -4.73 6.06
CA THR A 17 14.67 -5.96 6.07
C THR A 17 14.43 -6.46 4.65
N SER A 18 14.03 -5.58 3.72
CA SER A 18 13.81 -5.96 2.32
C SER A 18 15.08 -6.47 1.62
N SER A 19 16.23 -5.88 1.91
CA SER A 19 17.52 -6.27 1.33
C SER A 19 18.08 -7.59 1.89
N SER A 20 17.55 -8.04 3.03
CA SER A 20 17.97 -9.28 3.69
C SER A 20 17.40 -10.54 3.02
N GLY A 21 16.58 -10.38 1.98
CA GLY A 21 16.00 -11.47 1.20
C GLY A 21 14.58 -11.84 1.65
N ALA A 22 14.15 -13.04 1.28
CA ALA A 22 12.86 -13.57 1.72
C ALA A 22 12.92 -13.95 3.21
N MET A 23 12.04 -13.35 3.99
CA MET A 23 11.81 -13.62 5.41
C MET A 23 10.71 -14.68 5.59
N SER A 24 10.50 -15.11 6.83
CA SER A 24 9.44 -16.04 7.22
C SER A 24 8.29 -15.34 7.96
N GLY A 25 7.30 -16.12 8.42
CA GLY A 25 6.18 -15.61 9.21
C GLY A 25 5.28 -14.70 8.37
N ALA A 26 4.89 -13.53 8.88
CA ALA A 26 4.04 -12.60 8.14
C ALA A 26 4.65 -12.15 6.79
N LEU A 27 5.97 -12.21 6.68
CA LEU A 27 6.74 -11.83 5.49
C LEU A 27 7.11 -13.03 4.60
N ASP A 28 6.54 -14.21 4.87
CA ASP A 28 6.78 -15.38 4.04
C ASP A 28 6.24 -15.15 2.60
N PRO A 29 7.06 -15.38 1.55
CA PRO A 29 6.63 -15.26 0.17
C PRO A 29 5.39 -16.10 -0.19
N VAL A 30 5.05 -17.15 0.57
CA VAL A 30 3.83 -17.95 0.39
C VAL A 30 2.56 -17.10 0.44
N HIS A 31 2.59 -15.95 1.13
CA HIS A 31 1.47 -15.02 1.18
C HIS A 31 1.31 -14.18 -0.10
N GLY A 32 2.15 -14.40 -1.12
CA GLY A 32 2.08 -13.72 -2.40
C GLY A 32 2.42 -12.23 -2.33
N MET A 33 3.06 -11.78 -1.24
CA MET A 33 3.45 -10.37 -1.01
C MET A 33 4.94 -10.14 -1.31
N TYR A 34 5.59 -11.02 -2.06
CA TYR A 34 6.98 -10.92 -2.45
C TYR A 34 7.13 -11.10 -3.96
N TRP A 35 7.91 -10.24 -4.59
CA TRP A 35 8.25 -10.34 -6.00
C TRP A 35 9.55 -11.13 -6.19
N ALA A 36 9.44 -12.32 -6.77
CA ALA A 36 10.60 -13.16 -7.06
C ALA A 36 11.54 -12.55 -8.12
N TRP A 37 11.00 -11.88 -9.14
CA TRP A 37 11.79 -11.39 -10.30
C TRP A 37 12.56 -10.09 -10.04
N GLN A 38 12.25 -9.36 -8.96
CA GLN A 38 12.95 -8.13 -8.57
C GLN A 38 13.37 -8.12 -7.09
N SER A 39 13.28 -9.28 -6.43
CA SER A 39 13.65 -9.53 -5.04
C SER A 39 13.26 -8.42 -4.07
N GLY A 40 11.96 -8.29 -3.81
CA GLY A 40 11.45 -7.27 -2.90
C GLY A 40 9.99 -7.47 -2.52
N TYR A 41 9.59 -6.86 -1.40
CA TYR A 41 8.24 -6.95 -0.88
C TYR A 41 7.26 -6.00 -1.57
N ILE A 42 6.05 -6.52 -1.76
CA ILE A 42 4.87 -5.74 -2.08
C ILE A 42 4.38 -5.11 -0.78
N HIS A 43 4.38 -3.79 -0.70
CA HIS A 43 3.93 -3.06 0.49
C HIS A 43 2.40 -2.98 0.56
N PHE A 44 1.74 -2.93 -0.60
CA PHE A 44 0.28 -2.92 -0.71
C PHE A 44 -0.15 -3.62 -2.00
N LYS A 45 -1.16 -4.50 -1.91
CA LYS A 45 -1.71 -5.22 -3.06
C LYS A 45 -3.20 -4.93 -3.17
N LEU A 46 -3.63 -4.45 -4.33
CA LEU A 46 -5.03 -4.30 -4.70
C LEU A 46 -5.25 -4.82 -6.11
N GLU A 47 -6.18 -5.75 -6.26
CA GLU A 47 -6.56 -6.33 -7.55
C GLU A 47 -8.08 -6.35 -7.67
N GLY A 48 -8.58 -6.22 -8.88
CA GLY A 48 -10.02 -6.27 -9.12
C GLY A 48 -10.37 -6.22 -10.60
N SER A 49 -11.65 -6.06 -10.88
CA SER A 49 -12.16 -5.84 -12.23
C SER A 49 -13.22 -4.75 -12.25
N THR A 50 -13.27 -4.03 -13.37
CA THR A 50 -14.25 -2.98 -13.62
C THR A 50 -14.35 -2.69 -15.11
N LYS A 51 -15.55 -2.31 -15.57
CA LYS A 51 -15.80 -1.89 -16.95
C LYS A 51 -15.03 -0.63 -17.36
N TYR A 52 -14.50 0.11 -16.39
CA TYR A 52 -13.77 1.37 -16.60
C TYR A 52 -12.26 1.17 -16.78
N ALA A 53 -11.72 -0.01 -16.50
CA ALA A 53 -10.29 -0.28 -16.64
C ALA A 53 -9.98 -0.63 -18.10
N ALA A 54 -8.98 0.02 -18.70
CA ALA A 54 -8.60 -0.22 -20.10
C ALA A 54 -7.76 -1.49 -20.30
N CYS A 55 -7.40 -2.18 -19.22
CA CYS A 55 -6.61 -3.41 -19.25
C CYS A 55 -7.43 -4.62 -19.71
N ARG A 56 -6.72 -5.70 -20.06
CA ARG A 56 -7.33 -6.92 -20.60
C ARG A 56 -8.45 -7.43 -19.68
N ASN A 57 -9.62 -7.67 -20.26
CA ASN A 57 -10.84 -8.11 -19.58
C ASN A 57 -11.32 -7.18 -18.43
N GLY A 58 -10.92 -5.91 -18.44
CA GLY A 58 -11.29 -4.94 -17.41
C GLY A 58 -10.65 -5.19 -16.05
N HIS A 59 -9.59 -6.00 -15.97
CA HIS A 59 -8.87 -6.20 -14.71
C HIS A 59 -7.94 -5.03 -14.40
N PHE A 60 -7.72 -4.74 -13.11
CA PHE A 60 -6.66 -3.84 -12.69
C PHE A 60 -5.85 -4.49 -11.57
N ARG A 61 -4.54 -4.18 -11.51
CA ARG A 61 -3.61 -4.75 -10.53
C ARG A 61 -2.62 -3.70 -10.06
N PHE A 62 -2.66 -3.39 -8.78
CA PHE A 62 -1.71 -2.50 -8.12
C PHE A 62 -0.97 -3.28 -7.04
N HIS A 63 0.22 -3.74 -7.39
CA HIS A 63 1.21 -4.24 -6.44
C HIS A 63 2.20 -3.12 -6.24
N LEU A 64 2.06 -2.42 -5.13
CA LEU A 64 2.81 -1.22 -4.83
C LEU A 64 3.89 -1.55 -3.82
N GLY A 65 5.12 -1.13 -4.09
CA GLY A 65 6.28 -1.49 -3.28
C GLY A 65 7.56 -0.91 -3.86
N GLY A 66 8.68 -1.19 -3.19
CA GLY A 66 9.99 -0.65 -3.54
C GLY A 66 10.71 -0.14 -2.31
N TYR A 67 11.94 -0.61 -2.11
CA TYR A 67 12.77 -0.24 -0.96
C TYR A 67 14.06 0.49 -1.34
N ARG A 68 14.38 0.55 -2.63
CA ARG A 68 15.61 1.16 -3.16
C ARG A 68 15.35 2.59 -3.62
N TYR A 69 16.35 3.46 -3.43
CA TYR A 69 16.37 4.76 -4.09
C TYR A 69 16.37 4.60 -5.62
N PRO A 70 15.69 5.48 -6.39
CA PRO A 70 14.89 6.63 -5.95
C PRO A 70 13.44 6.30 -5.57
N PHE A 71 13.00 5.05 -5.72
CA PHE A 71 11.61 4.65 -5.61
C PHE A 71 11.28 3.89 -4.31
N ASN A 72 11.91 4.29 -3.20
CA ASN A 72 11.56 3.74 -1.90
C ASN A 72 10.16 4.24 -1.52
N SER A 73 9.21 3.32 -1.42
CA SER A 73 7.79 3.57 -1.17
C SER A 73 7.35 3.28 0.26
N TRP A 74 8.26 2.95 1.17
CA TRP A 74 7.92 2.93 2.59
C TRP A 74 7.49 4.33 3.05
N ARG A 75 6.37 4.42 3.77
CA ARG A 75 5.82 5.69 4.26
C ARG A 75 5.11 5.51 5.58
N GLU A 76 5.13 6.54 6.42
CA GLU A 76 4.41 6.57 7.69
C GLU A 76 3.05 7.27 7.55
N ARG A 77 2.03 6.74 8.23
CA ARG A 77 0.76 7.40 8.47
C ARG A 77 0.58 7.67 9.96
N VAL A 78 0.24 8.91 10.28
CA VAL A 78 -0.15 9.35 11.63
C VAL A 78 -1.61 9.77 11.59
N LEU A 79 -2.41 9.23 12.50
CA LEU A 79 -3.83 9.53 12.66
C LEU A 79 -4.07 10.10 14.05
N ALA A 80 -4.78 11.23 14.12
CA ALA A 80 -5.27 11.75 15.39
C ALA A 80 -6.31 10.78 15.97
N VAL A 81 -6.23 10.55 17.27
CA VAL A 81 -7.15 9.64 17.96
C VAL A 81 -8.33 10.45 18.53
N PRO A 82 -9.57 10.17 18.08
CA PRO A 82 -10.74 10.79 18.67
C PRO A 82 -11.00 10.22 20.06
N ASP A 83 -11.76 10.96 20.87
CA ASP A 83 -12.25 10.48 22.16
C ASP A 83 -13.34 9.44 21.93
N ALA A 84 -12.97 8.17 21.98
CA ALA A 84 -13.84 7.02 21.77
C ALA A 84 -13.28 5.76 22.46
N ASP A 85 -14.17 4.93 23.00
CA ASP A 85 -13.80 3.67 23.66
C ASP A 85 -13.32 2.59 22.67
N THR A 86 -13.75 2.68 21.42
CA THR A 86 -13.39 1.77 20.34
C THR A 86 -12.97 2.58 19.13
N LEU A 87 -11.96 2.09 18.41
CA LEU A 87 -11.38 2.77 17.26
C LEU A 87 -11.20 1.76 16.13
N SER A 88 -11.70 2.12 14.94
CA SER A 88 -11.57 1.34 13.72
C SER A 88 -10.70 2.09 12.71
N VAL A 89 -9.65 1.41 12.22
CA VAL A 89 -8.87 1.89 11.08
C VAL A 89 -9.65 1.59 9.81
N GLN A 90 -10.00 2.62 9.06
CA GLN A 90 -10.71 2.51 7.79
C GLN A 90 -9.83 2.94 6.63
N LEU A 91 -9.94 2.24 5.51
CA LEU A 91 -9.32 2.59 4.23
C LEU A 91 -10.42 2.83 3.19
N ASP A 92 -10.59 4.08 2.78
CA ASP A 92 -11.52 4.42 1.68
C ASP A 92 -10.81 4.31 0.32
N LEU A 93 -11.13 3.26 -0.44
CA LEU A 93 -10.50 3.01 -1.74
C LEU A 93 -11.12 3.83 -2.88
N ALA A 94 -12.30 4.43 -2.71
CA ALA A 94 -12.96 5.16 -3.79
C ALA A 94 -12.14 6.36 -4.31
N PRO A 95 -11.64 7.28 -3.47
CA PRO A 95 -10.80 8.39 -3.92
C PRO A 95 -9.48 7.89 -4.52
N PHE A 96 -8.89 6.84 -3.96
CA PHE A 96 -7.67 6.23 -4.51
C PHE A 96 -7.90 5.67 -5.92
N ILE A 97 -8.94 4.85 -6.11
CA ILE A 97 -9.26 4.24 -7.41
C ILE A 97 -9.54 5.32 -8.47
N LYS A 98 -10.25 6.39 -8.08
CA LYS A 98 -10.50 7.53 -8.97
C LYS A 98 -9.21 8.23 -9.39
N ALA A 99 -8.28 8.45 -8.45
CA ALA A 99 -7.00 9.11 -8.72
C ALA A 99 -5.99 8.20 -9.44
N ALA A 100 -6.10 6.88 -9.28
CA ALA A 100 -5.23 5.90 -9.93
C ALA A 100 -5.42 5.85 -11.45
N ASP A 101 -6.52 6.40 -11.98
CA ASP A 101 -6.83 6.52 -13.39
C ASP A 101 -6.71 5.18 -14.14
N LEU A 102 -7.67 4.29 -13.88
CA LEU A 102 -7.70 2.94 -14.46
C LEU A 102 -7.86 2.95 -15.99
N VAL A 103 -8.18 4.09 -16.60
CA VAL A 103 -8.29 4.23 -18.05
C VAL A 103 -6.90 4.29 -18.69
N HIS A 104 -5.95 4.95 -18.05
CA HIS A 104 -4.60 5.13 -18.60
C HIS A 104 -3.55 4.26 -17.90
N SER A 105 -3.77 3.90 -16.64
CA SER A 105 -2.80 3.18 -15.80
C SER A 105 -3.51 2.19 -14.87
N CYS A 106 -3.95 1.06 -15.40
CA CYS A 106 -4.64 -0.01 -14.66
C CYS A 106 -3.72 -1.10 -14.10
N GLU A 107 -2.42 -1.08 -14.41
CA GLU A 107 -1.46 -2.06 -13.87
C GLU A 107 -0.15 -1.43 -13.40
N VAL A 108 0.23 -1.76 -12.17
CA VAL A 108 1.56 -1.51 -11.60
C VAL A 108 1.96 -2.77 -10.85
N MET A 109 3.04 -3.42 -11.29
CA MET A 109 3.50 -4.71 -10.75
C MET A 109 4.99 -4.74 -10.42
N SER A 110 5.62 -3.58 -10.31
CA SER A 110 7.02 -3.43 -9.97
C SER A 110 7.26 -2.08 -9.29
N PRO A 111 8.39 -1.93 -8.56
CA PRO A 111 8.82 -0.63 -8.06
C PRO A 111 9.03 0.38 -9.19
N GLY A 112 8.74 1.65 -8.93
CA GLY A 112 8.93 2.73 -9.89
C GLY A 112 8.27 4.02 -9.46
N ALA A 113 8.44 5.08 -10.26
CA ALA A 113 7.85 6.39 -10.00
C ALA A 113 6.32 6.32 -9.81
N ARG A 114 5.62 5.58 -10.68
CA ARG A 114 4.17 5.42 -10.59
C ARG A 114 3.74 4.64 -9.33
N ALA A 115 4.49 3.61 -8.93
CA ALA A 115 4.21 2.87 -7.71
C ALA A 115 4.33 3.77 -6.47
N LEU A 116 5.37 4.62 -6.44
CA LEU A 116 5.60 5.58 -5.36
C LEU A 116 4.48 6.62 -5.28
N GLU A 117 4.09 7.17 -6.42
CA GLU A 117 3.00 8.14 -6.54
C GLU A 117 1.68 7.56 -6.02
N LEU A 118 1.32 6.33 -6.43
CA LEU A 118 0.10 5.66 -5.96
C LEU A 118 0.12 5.40 -4.46
N VAL A 119 1.27 5.05 -3.87
CA VAL A 119 1.40 4.91 -2.41
C VAL A 119 1.14 6.26 -1.71
N GLN A 120 1.64 7.37 -2.26
CA GLN A 120 1.40 8.70 -1.70
C GLN A 120 -0.08 9.11 -1.79
N MET A 121 -0.80 8.69 -2.84
CA MET A 121 -2.24 8.92 -2.98
C MET A 121 -3.08 8.05 -2.04
N LEU A 122 -2.59 6.84 -1.72
CA LEU A 122 -3.28 5.86 -0.88
C LEU A 122 -3.23 6.23 0.61
N LEU A 123 -2.09 6.71 1.12
CA LEU A 123 -1.90 6.95 2.56
C LEU A 123 -2.94 7.89 3.21
N PRO A 124 -3.34 9.01 2.59
CA PRO A 124 -4.35 9.90 3.17
C PRO A 124 -5.72 9.24 3.34
N GLN A 125 -5.99 8.15 2.61
CA GLN A 125 -7.27 7.45 2.64
C GLN A 125 -7.45 6.56 3.88
N PHE A 126 -6.37 6.33 4.64
CA PHE A 126 -6.48 5.76 5.97
C PHE A 126 -7.00 6.82 6.94
N THR A 127 -8.08 6.47 7.63
CA THR A 127 -8.72 7.29 8.67
C THR A 127 -9.00 6.44 9.90
N LEU A 128 -9.18 7.11 11.04
CA LEU A 128 -9.61 6.48 12.28
C LEU A 128 -11.04 6.92 12.57
N ARG A 129 -11.92 5.96 12.85
CA ARG A 129 -13.32 6.23 13.20
C ARG A 129 -13.68 5.58 14.53
N PRO A 130 -14.55 6.20 15.34
CA PRO A 130 -15.23 5.53 16.45
C PRO A 130 -15.97 4.28 15.99
#